data_AF-A0A3L8CGM3-F1
#
_entry.id   AF-A0A3L8CGM3-F1
#
_cell.length_a   1.000
_cell.length_b   1.000
_cell.length_c   1.000
_cell.angle_alpha   90.00
_cell.angle_beta   90.00
_cell.angle_gamma   90.00
#
_symmetry.space_group_name_H-M   'P 1'
#
loop_
_entity.id
_entity.type
_entity.pdbx_description
1 polymer ?
#
loop_
_entity_poly.entity_id
_entity_poly.type
_entity_poly.pdbx_seq_one_letter_code
_entity_poly.pdbx_strand_id
1 'polypeptide(L)'
;MTNATTKLTPFAACDHVDHHLFAVQPDIPILDALEHASVYLSCAEALFHQATNAVRAEHSATIRWASKHMLDTARSLVQASIDGLHTAKAGGEA
;
A
#
# COMPACT_ATOMS: atom_id res chain seq x y z
N MET A 1 -5.49 24.08 11.16
CA MET A 1 -5.18 23.26 9.97
C MET A 1 -5.78 21.89 10.22
N THR A 2 -6.76 21.46 9.44
CA THR A 2 -7.29 20.10 9.50
C THR A 2 -6.15 19.14 9.17
N ASN A 3 -5.80 18.26 10.11
CA ASN A 3 -4.82 17.21 9.82
C ASN A 3 -5.50 16.25 8.84
N ALA A 4 -4.98 16.19 7.61
CA ALA A 4 -5.50 15.29 6.60
C ALA A 4 -5.23 13.84 7.04
N THR A 5 -6.22 12.99 6.83
CA THR A 5 -6.19 11.57 7.18
C THR A 5 -6.42 10.71 5.94
N THR A 6 -5.98 9.46 6.01
CA THR A 6 -6.21 8.46 4.96
C THR A 6 -7.71 8.28 4.68
N LYS A 7 -8.01 7.84 3.44
CA LYS A 7 -9.35 7.38 3.04
C LYS A 7 -9.40 5.88 2.89
N LEU A 8 -10.61 5.33 3.09
CA LEU A 8 -10.87 3.91 2.84
C LEU A 8 -10.49 3.58 1.40
N THR A 9 -9.45 2.77 1.25
CA THR A 9 -8.89 2.42 -0.07
C THR A 9 -8.75 0.91 -0.17
N PRO A 10 -9.68 0.22 -0.87
CA PRO A 10 -9.60 -1.22 -1.09
C PRO A 10 -8.40 -1.60 -1.96
N PHE A 11 -7.78 -2.75 -1.68
CA PHE A 11 -6.70 -3.33 -2.47
C PHE A 11 -6.68 -4.85 -2.38
N ALA A 12 -5.85 -5.50 -3.21
CA ALA A 12 -5.86 -6.95 -3.44
C ALA A 12 -7.24 -7.45 -3.91
N ALA A 13 -7.56 -7.13 -5.17
CA ALA A 13 -8.74 -7.65 -5.84
C ALA A 13 -8.71 -9.19 -5.84
N CYS A 14 -9.87 -9.80 -5.61
CA CYS A 14 -10.01 -11.24 -5.75
C CYS A 14 -10.38 -11.58 -7.20
N ASP A 15 -9.64 -12.48 -7.84
CA ASP A 15 -9.86 -12.82 -9.25
C ASP A 15 -11.23 -13.49 -9.54
N HIS A 16 -11.95 -13.91 -8.49
CA HIS A 16 -13.20 -14.67 -8.60
C HIS A 16 -14.44 -13.91 -8.13
N VAL A 17 -14.28 -12.73 -7.51
CA VAL A 17 -15.40 -11.91 -7.03
C VAL A 17 -15.07 -10.43 -7.20
N ASP A 18 -16.09 -9.60 -7.41
CA ASP A 18 -15.93 -8.15 -7.57
C ASP A 18 -15.72 -7.44 -6.21
N HIS A 19 -14.83 -8.01 -5.39
CA HIS A 19 -14.50 -7.57 -4.05
C HIS A 19 -12.99 -7.60 -3.80
N HIS A 20 -12.56 -6.72 -2.90
CA HIS A 20 -11.18 -6.63 -2.43
C HIS A 20 -11.05 -7.30 -1.06
N LEU A 21 -9.95 -8.00 -0.83
CA LEU A 21 -9.71 -8.70 0.44
C LEU A 21 -9.25 -7.76 1.55
N PHE A 22 -8.60 -6.65 1.19
CA PHE A 22 -8.02 -5.71 2.14
C PHE A 22 -8.43 -4.28 1.81
N ALA A 23 -8.33 -3.41 2.81
CA ALA A 23 -8.49 -1.98 2.64
C ALA A 23 -7.60 -1.22 3.62
N VAL A 24 -7.08 -0.07 3.19
CA VAL A 24 -6.47 0.90 4.09
C VAL A 24 -7.56 1.48 4.98
N GLN A 25 -7.32 1.51 6.29
CA GLN A 25 -8.24 2.11 7.24
C GLN A 25 -8.31 3.63 7.03
N PRO A 26 -9.51 4.23 7.07
CA PRO A 26 -9.63 5.68 7.05
C PRO A 26 -9.15 6.28 8.37
N ASP A 27 -9.03 7.61 8.39
CA ASP A 27 -8.83 8.39 9.61
C ASP A 27 -7.47 8.17 10.31
N ILE A 28 -6.51 7.58 9.59
CA ILE A 28 -5.11 7.49 10.04
C ILE A 28 -4.36 8.76 9.61
N PRO A 29 -3.51 9.35 10.46
CA PRO A 29 -2.66 10.47 10.06
C PRO A 29 -1.81 10.12 8.82
N ILE A 30 -1.79 11.03 7.84
CA ILE A 30 -1.11 10.77 6.58
C ILE A 30 0.40 10.55 6.75
N LEU A 31 1.03 11.25 7.70
CA LEU A 31 2.46 11.07 7.95
C LEU A 31 2.75 9.61 8.38
N ASP A 32 2.00 9.10 9.37
CA ASP A 32 2.14 7.73 9.85
C ASP A 32 1.91 6.72 8.71
N ALA A 33 0.92 6.96 7.85
CA ALA A 33 0.63 6.10 6.70
C ALA A 33 1.77 6.10 5.67
N LEU A 34 2.37 7.25 5.37
CA LEU A 34 3.49 7.39 4.42
C LEU A 34 4.80 6.82 4.98
N GLU A 35 5.04 6.93 6.29
CA GLU A 35 6.17 6.26 6.95
C GLU A 35 6.07 4.74 6.78
N HIS A 36 4.88 4.16 7.00
CA HIS A 36 4.66 2.73 6.77
C HIS A 36 4.78 2.37 5.28
N ALA A 37 4.28 3.20 4.37
CA ALA A 37 4.44 2.97 2.94
C ALA A 37 5.93 2.88 2.55
N SER A 38 6.78 3.74 3.10
CA SER A 38 8.23 3.70 2.89
C SER A 38 8.88 2.40 3.38
N VAL A 39 8.46 1.91 4.55
CA VAL A 39 8.91 0.61 5.08
C VAL A 39 8.49 -0.53 4.14
N TYR A 40 7.23 -0.56 3.70
CA TYR A 40 6.74 -1.57 2.76
C TYR A 40 7.50 -1.55 1.43
N LEU A 41 7.83 -0.37 0.88
CA LEU A 41 8.63 -0.23 -0.33
C LEU A 41 10.05 -0.77 -0.14
N SER A 42 10.69 -0.45 0.98
CA SER A 42 12.03 -0.94 1.32
C SER A 42 12.05 -2.47 1.46
N CYS A 43 11.04 -3.04 2.12
CA CYS A 43 10.88 -4.48 2.24
C CYS A 43 10.63 -5.14 0.87
N ALA A 44 9.79 -4.54 0.03
CA ALA A 44 9.52 -5.04 -1.30
C ALA A 44 10.78 -5.12 -2.16
N GLU A 45 11.62 -4.08 -2.14
CA GLU A 45 12.89 -4.02 -2.85
C GLU A 45 13.87 -5.09 -2.35
N ALA A 46 14.03 -5.22 -1.03
CA ALA A 46 14.89 -6.25 -0.44
C ALA A 46 14.45 -7.67 -0.85
N LEU A 47 13.14 -7.95 -0.79
CA LEU A 47 12.59 -9.23 -1.23
C LEU A 47 12.80 -9.47 -2.72
N PHE A 48 12.67 -8.43 -3.56
CA PHE A 48 12.90 -8.56 -4.99
C PHE A 48 14.35 -8.98 -5.30
N HIS A 49 15.34 -8.35 -4.66
CA HIS A 49 16.74 -8.74 -4.78
C HIS A 49 17.02 -10.15 -4.26
N GLN A 50 16.34 -10.59 -3.21
CA GLN A 50 16.44 -11.97 -2.75
C GLN A 50 15.86 -12.96 -3.76
N ALA A 51 14.72 -12.62 -4.39
CA ALA A 51 14.07 -13.48 -5.38
C ALA A 51 14.93 -13.67 -6.63
N THR A 52 15.71 -12.65 -7.05
CA THR A 52 16.63 -12.75 -8.20
C THR A 52 17.84 -13.63 -7.91
N ASN A 53 18.25 -13.73 -6.65
CA ASN A 53 19.42 -14.51 -6.21
C ASN A 53 19.04 -15.94 -5.75
N ALA A 54 17.75 -16.28 -5.73
CA ALA A 54 17.29 -17.58 -5.26
C ALA A 54 17.60 -18.69 -6.28
N VAL A 55 18.29 -19.75 -5.82
CA VAL A 55 18.70 -20.90 -6.65
C VAL A 55 17.52 -21.82 -7.00
N ARG A 56 16.49 -21.86 -6.13
CA ARG A 56 15.30 -22.70 -6.29
C ARG A 56 14.13 -21.88 -6.82
N ALA A 57 13.51 -22.35 -7.91
CA ALA A 57 12.44 -21.64 -8.61
C ALA A 57 11.20 -21.43 -7.72
N GLU A 58 10.82 -22.44 -6.92
CA GLU A 58 9.71 -22.39 -5.99
C GLU A 58 9.95 -21.37 -4.86
N HIS A 59 11.19 -21.22 -4.41
CA HIS A 59 11.55 -20.22 -3.39
C HIS A 59 11.50 -18.81 -3.97
N SER A 60 12.01 -18.62 -5.20
CA SER A 60 11.91 -17.37 -5.94
C SER A 60 10.46 -16.93 -6.16
N ALA A 61 9.56 -17.87 -6.48
CA ALA A 61 8.14 -17.58 -6.69
C ALA A 61 7.45 -17.05 -5.42
N THR A 62 7.67 -17.70 -4.28
CA THR A 62 7.11 -17.27 -2.99
C THR A 62 7.62 -15.89 -2.58
N ILE A 63 8.93 -15.64 -2.72
CA ILE A 63 9.51 -14.33 -2.39
C ILE A 63 8.96 -13.24 -3.31
N ARG A 64 8.82 -13.52 -4.62
CA ARG A 64 8.25 -12.57 -5.57
C ARG A 64 6.80 -12.24 -5.23
N TRP A 65 6.01 -13.23 -4.80
CA TRP A 65 4.64 -12.99 -4.35
C TRP A 65 4.59 -12.11 -3.11
N ALA A 66 5.46 -12.36 -2.12
CA ALA A 66 5.57 -11.52 -0.94
C ALA A 66 6.00 -10.07 -1.29
N SER A 67 7.02 -9.90 -2.13
CA SER A 67 7.46 -8.59 -2.64
C SER A 67 6.31 -7.83 -3.32
N LYS A 68 5.55 -8.51 -4.20
CA LYS A 68 4.37 -7.94 -4.85
C LYS A 68 3.31 -7.50 -3.83
N HIS A 69 3.02 -8.32 -2.83
CA HIS A 69 2.05 -7.95 -1.80
C HIS A 69 2.49 -6.69 -1.03
N MET A 70 3.77 -6.58 -0.68
CA MET A 70 4.33 -5.39 -0.03
C MET A 70 4.20 -4.14 -0.92
N LEU A 71 4.43 -4.26 -2.24
CA LEU A 71 4.22 -3.17 -3.20
C LEU A 71 2.76 -2.74 -3.28
N ASP A 72 1.84 -3.69 -3.37
CA ASP A 72 0.41 -3.39 -3.48
C ASP A 72 -0.10 -2.70 -2.20
N THR A 73 0.36 -3.14 -1.03
CA THR A 73 0.08 -2.48 0.26
C THR A 73 0.64 -1.05 0.29
N ALA A 74 1.91 -0.84 -0.07
CA ALA A 74 2.51 0.50 -0.12
C ALA A 74 1.74 1.44 -1.05
N ARG A 75 1.37 0.97 -2.25
CA ARG A 75 0.58 1.75 -3.22
C ARG A 75 -0.77 2.14 -2.65
N SER A 76 -1.45 1.22 -1.97
CA SER A 76 -2.75 1.50 -1.36
C SER A 76 -2.65 2.57 -0.27
N LEU A 77 -1.59 2.56 0.56
CA LEU A 77 -1.33 3.59 1.58
C LEU A 77 -1.07 4.96 0.95
N VAL A 78 -0.29 5.02 -0.14
CA VAL A 78 -0.04 6.27 -0.87
C VAL A 78 -1.34 6.80 -1.49
N GLN A 79 -2.13 5.94 -2.13
CA GLN A 79 -3.40 6.34 -2.74
C GLN A 79 -4.39 6.86 -1.68
N ALA A 80 -4.55 6.13 -0.58
CA ALA A 80 -5.39 6.55 0.55
C ALA A 80 -5.00 7.91 1.12
N SER A 81 -3.70 8.19 1.15
CA SER A 81 -3.14 9.48 1.60
C SER A 81 -3.43 10.59 0.59
N ILE A 82 -3.24 10.34 -0.70
CA ILE A 82 -3.53 11.30 -1.78
C ILE A 82 -5.02 11.70 -1.74
N ASP A 83 -5.92 10.72 -1.63
CA ASP A 83 -7.36 10.95 -1.55
C ASP A 83 -7.74 11.75 -0.28
N GLY A 84 -7.05 11.47 0.82
CA GLY A 84 -7.13 12.21 2.07
C GLY A 84 -6.77 13.69 1.91
N LEU A 85 -5.63 13.98 1.27
CA LEU A 85 -5.17 15.34 0.98
C LEU A 85 -6.14 16.09 0.07
N HIS A 86 -6.62 15.45 -1.00
CA HIS A 86 -7.60 16.05 -1.91
C HIS A 86 -8.88 16.44 -1.17
N THR A 87 -9.37 15.56 -0.30
CA THR A 87 -10.57 15.84 0.52
C THR A 87 -10.34 17.01 1.48
N ALA A 88 -9.19 17.04 2.15
CA ALA A 88 -8.85 18.13 3.08
C ALA A 88 -8.72 19.48 2.36
N LYS A 89 -8.18 19.49 1.14
CA LYS A 89 -8.10 20.69 0.31
C LYS A 89 -9.49 21.19 -0.11
N ALA A 90 -10.36 20.30 -0.61
CA ALA A 90 -11.71 20.66 -1.02
C ALA A 90 -12.57 21.19 0.15
N GLY A 91 -12.41 20.64 1.35
CA GLY A 91 -13.12 21.10 2.54
C GLY A 91 -12.58 22.41 3.15
N GLY A 92 -11.40 22.87 2.73
CA GLY A 92 -10.83 24.16 3.15
C GLY A 92 -11.17 25.33 2.20
N GLU A 93 -11.77 25.03 1.04
CA GLU A 93 -12.21 26.01 0.04
C GLU A 93 -13.72 26.33 0.13
N ALA A 94 -14.44 25.68 1.06
CA ALA A 94 -15.87 25.87 1.34
C ALA A 94 -16.09 26.67 2.63
#